data_AF-A1SVV0-F1
#
_entry.id   AF-A1SVV0-F1
#
_cell.length_a   1.000
_cell.length_b   1.000
_cell.length_c   1.000
_cell.angle_alpha   90.00
_cell.angle_beta   90.00
_cell.angle_gamma   90.00
#
_symmetry.space_group_name_H-M   'P 1'
#
loop_
_entity.id
_entity.type
_entity.pdbx_description
1 polymer ?
#
loop_
_entity_poly.entity_id
_entity_poly.type
_entity_poly.pdbx_seq_one_letter_code
_entity_poly.pdbx_strand_id
1 'polypeptide(L)'
;MKKVSFINIEDEGIDLILSFAVYDSEPSAIESLILMRTPRYELLLDDHERGVAVSFKNHEQSSLLKSVVLGTDIVEIFNQENKYILDMRHVDKDELNELEKILKKMNFDNRFTIVRPS
;
A
#
# COMPACT_ATOMS: atom_id res chain seq x y z
N MET A 1 14.08 3.54 -6.27
CA MET A 1 13.79 3.09 -4.89
C MET A 1 13.51 4.33 -4.07
N LYS A 2 12.44 4.33 -3.28
CA LYS A 2 11.99 5.48 -2.48
C LYS A 2 12.20 5.18 -1.00
N LYS A 3 12.76 6.13 -0.25
CA LYS A 3 12.99 5.96 1.20
C LYS A 3 11.71 6.24 1.96
N VAL A 4 11.28 5.30 2.79
CA VAL A 4 10.13 5.49 3.67
C VAL A 4 10.59 6.19 4.95
N SER A 5 9.88 7.26 5.31
CA SER A 5 10.06 7.99 6.57
C SER A 5 9.27 7.32 7.70
N PHE A 6 7.98 7.08 7.46
CA PHE A 6 7.07 6.38 8.36
C PHE A 6 5.88 5.81 7.58
N ILE A 7 5.14 4.91 8.22
CA ILE A 7 3.88 4.35 7.72
C ILE A 7 2.74 4.92 8.55
N ASN A 8 1.60 5.20 7.93
CA ASN A 8 0.35 5.48 8.64
C ASN A 8 -0.71 4.45 8.25
N ILE A 9 -1.45 3.95 9.24
CA ILE A 9 -2.52 2.97 9.08
C ILE A 9 -3.78 3.56 9.71
N GLU A 10 -4.82 3.68 8.91
CA GLU A 10 -6.16 4.04 9.38
C GLU A 10 -7.07 2.82 9.16
N ASP A 11 -7.50 2.25 10.28
CA ASP A 11 -8.35 1.05 10.35
C ASP A 11 -9.61 1.32 11.19
N GLU A 12 -10.05 2.58 11.23
CA GLU A 12 -11.25 2.99 11.93
C GLU A 12 -12.35 3.36 10.93
N GLY A 13 -13.41 2.56 10.89
CA GLY A 13 -14.62 2.88 10.13
C GLY A 13 -14.80 2.03 8.86
N ILE A 14 -15.06 2.70 7.73
CA ILE A 14 -15.51 2.07 6.48
C ILE A 14 -14.34 1.88 5.50
N ASP A 15 -13.32 2.72 5.62
CA ASP A 15 -12.14 2.74 4.77
C ASP A 15 -10.96 2.08 5.50
N LEU A 16 -10.20 1.30 4.76
CA LEU A 16 -8.88 0.83 5.16
C LEU A 16 -7.87 1.65 4.39
N ILE A 17 -7.03 2.41 5.10
CA ILE A 17 -6.01 3.26 4.48
C ILE A 17 -4.64 2.87 5.02
N LEU A 18 -3.71 2.65 4.12
CA LEU A 18 -2.30 2.43 4.40
C LEU A 18 -1.52 3.44 3.57
N SER A 19 -0.74 4.30 4.20
CA SER A 19 0.07 5.29 3.49
C SER A 19 1.53 5.23 3.90
N PHE A 20 2.40 5.45 2.91
CA PHE A 20 3.84 5.53 3.08
C PHE A 20 4.27 6.96 2.79
N ALA A 21 4.82 7.63 3.81
CA ALA A 21 5.50 8.90 3.60
C ALA A 21 6.88 8.61 3.00
N VAL A 22 7.10 9.03 1.76
CA VAL A 22 8.32 8.75 1.00
C VAL A 22 9.06 10.02 0.61
N TYR A 23 10.38 9.96 0.70
CA TYR A 23 11.24 10.99 0.12
C TYR A 23 11.44 10.71 -1.37
N ASP A 24 11.19 11.70 -2.21
CA ASP A 24 11.61 11.66 -3.61
C ASP A 24 13.05 12.19 -3.77
N SER A 25 13.49 12.31 -5.02
CA SER A 25 14.83 12.79 -5.40
C SER A 25 15.12 14.22 -4.91
N GLU A 26 14.08 15.01 -4.61
CA GLU A 26 14.19 16.33 -3.98
C GLU A 26 13.94 16.23 -2.46
N PRO A 27 14.93 16.55 -1.61
CA PRO A 27 14.84 16.39 -0.14
C PRO A 27 13.72 17.19 0.54
N SER A 28 13.12 18.17 -0.14
CA SER A 28 12.13 19.10 0.43
C SER A 28 10.68 18.69 0.25
N ALA A 29 10.36 17.69 -0.59
CA ALA A 29 9.00 17.25 -0.83
C ALA A 29 8.80 15.81 -0.32
N ILE A 30 8.02 15.67 0.75
CA ILE A 30 7.50 14.37 1.19
C ILE A 30 6.29 14.06 0.30
N GLU A 31 6.32 12.89 -0.34
CA GLU A 31 5.20 12.39 -1.14
C GLU A 31 4.54 11.20 -0.43
N SER A 32 3.29 10.93 -0.76
CA SER A 32 2.53 9.82 -0.17
C SER A 32 2.20 8.78 -1.23
N LEU A 33 2.59 7.52 -0.97
CA LEU A 33 2.03 6.36 -1.66
C LEU A 33 0.89 5.82 -0.80
N ILE A 34 -0.33 5.81 -1.32
CA ILE A 34 -1.52 5.45 -0.54
C ILE A 34 -2.17 4.22 -1.15
N LEU A 35 -2.44 3.23 -0.29
CA LEU A 35 -3.25 2.06 -0.53
C LEU A 35 -4.57 2.27 0.20
N MET A 36 -5.68 2.23 -0.52
CA MET A 36 -7.01 2.45 0.05
C MET A 36 -7.98 1.36 -0.42
N ARG A 37 -8.83 0.91 0.49
CA ARG A 37 -9.92 -0.02 0.17
C ARG A 37 -11.17 0.32 0.97
N THR A 38 -12.34 0.24 0.33
CA THR A 38 -13.63 0.57 0.96
C THR A 38 -14.62 -0.60 0.84
N PRO A 39 -14.42 -1.71 1.58
CA PRO A 39 -15.13 -2.98 1.33
C PRO A 39 -16.65 -2.87 1.37
N ARG A 40 -17.21 -2.01 2.23
CA ARG A 40 -18.66 -1.87 2.43
C ARG A 40 -19.40 -1.43 1.17
N TYR A 41 -18.76 -0.60 0.33
CA TYR A 41 -19.38 -0.04 -0.88
C TYR A 41 -18.96 -0.76 -2.16
N GLU A 42 -17.96 -1.64 -2.11
CA GLU A 42 -17.50 -2.44 -3.26
C GLU A 42 -18.58 -3.33 -3.87
N LEU A 43 -19.62 -3.68 -3.10
CA LEU A 43 -20.78 -4.45 -3.60
C LEU A 43 -21.54 -3.74 -4.73
N LEU A 44 -21.43 -2.41 -4.80
CA LEU A 44 -22.05 -1.57 -5.84
C LEU A 44 -21.16 -1.42 -7.09
N LEU A 45 -19.89 -1.83 -7.02
CA LEU A 45 -18.93 -1.74 -8.10
C LEU A 45 -18.92 -3.02 -8.95
N ASP A 46 -18.50 -2.90 -10.21
CA ASP A 46 -18.24 -4.05 -11.05
C ASP A 46 -17.01 -4.83 -10.53
N ASP A 47 -16.95 -6.12 -10.83
CA ASP A 47 -15.90 -7.00 -10.29
C ASP A 47 -14.47 -6.51 -10.59
N HIS A 48 -14.28 -5.90 -11.75
CA HIS A 48 -13.00 -5.39 -12.22
C HIS A 48 -12.57 -4.06 -11.56
N GLU A 49 -13.47 -3.40 -10.83
CA GLU A 49 -13.23 -2.15 -10.10
C GLU A 49 -12.94 -2.40 -8.61
N ARG A 50 -13.14 -3.64 -8.13
CA ARG A 50 -12.97 -4.00 -6.71
C ARG A 50 -11.53 -4.31 -6.36
N GLY A 51 -11.11 -3.92 -5.15
CA GLY A 51 -9.80 -4.21 -4.60
C GLY A 51 -9.14 -2.98 -3.98
N VAL A 52 -7.84 -3.09 -3.72
CA VAL A 52 -7.06 -1.99 -3.14
C VAL A 52 -6.63 -1.03 -4.24
N ALA A 53 -7.05 0.23 -4.16
CA ALA A 53 -6.58 1.29 -5.04
C ALA A 53 -5.21 1.80 -4.56
N VAL A 54 -4.26 1.93 -5.48
CA VAL A 54 -2.92 2.47 -5.21
C VAL A 54 -2.78 3.81 -5.90
N SER A 55 -2.51 4.87 -5.15
CA SER A 55 -2.28 6.22 -5.68
C SER A 55 -0.94 6.80 -5.23
N PHE A 56 -0.30 7.59 -6.08
CA PHE A 56 0.99 8.22 -5.80
C PHE A 56 1.08 9.60 -6.43
N LYS A 57 1.45 10.62 -5.65
CA LYS A 57 1.47 12.06 -6.00
C LYS A 57 0.09 12.67 -6.32
N ASN A 58 -0.70 12.02 -7.18
CA ASN A 58 -2.03 12.44 -7.58
C ASN A 58 -3.06 11.39 -7.18
N HIS A 59 -3.91 11.69 -6.19
CA HIS A 59 -4.92 10.76 -5.68
C HIS A 59 -6.04 10.47 -6.68
N GLU A 60 -6.24 11.33 -7.69
CA GLU A 60 -7.23 11.10 -8.75
C GLU A 60 -6.78 10.02 -9.76
N GLN A 61 -5.48 9.72 -9.79
CA GLN A 61 -4.91 8.65 -10.62
C GLN A 61 -4.54 7.48 -9.71
N SER A 62 -5.44 6.49 -9.66
CA SER A 62 -5.21 5.25 -8.93
C SER A 62 -5.40 4.04 -9.83
N SER A 63 -4.70 2.96 -9.52
CA SER A 63 -4.91 1.67 -10.16
C SER A 63 -4.85 0.53 -9.16
N LEU A 64 -5.48 -0.60 -9.48
CA LEU A 64 -5.67 -1.68 -8.51
C LEU A 64 -4.36 -2.41 -8.22
N LEU A 65 -4.15 -2.68 -6.94
CA LEU A 65 -3.05 -3.48 -6.41
C LEU A 65 -3.11 -4.89 -6.99
N LYS A 66 -1.94 -5.42 -7.38
CA LYS A 66 -1.76 -6.78 -7.90
C LYS A 66 -0.93 -7.65 -6.98
N SER A 67 0.15 -7.09 -6.43
CA SER A 67 0.97 -7.84 -5.47
C SER A 67 1.77 -6.93 -4.56
N VAL A 68 2.10 -7.46 -3.38
CA VAL A 68 3.06 -6.87 -2.44
C VAL A 68 4.11 -7.92 -2.10
N VAL A 69 5.38 -7.55 -2.21
CA VAL A 69 6.51 -8.35 -1.74
C VAL A 69 6.99 -7.75 -0.42
N LEU A 70 6.86 -8.48 0.68
CA LEU A 70 7.24 -8.06 2.02
C LEU A 70 8.60 -8.63 2.40
N GLY A 71 9.68 -7.93 2.02
CA GLY A 71 11.02 -8.18 2.53
C GLY A 71 11.28 -7.47 3.86
N THR A 72 12.42 -7.78 4.48
CA THR A 72 12.83 -7.17 5.77
C THR A 72 13.17 -5.69 5.61
N ASP A 73 13.94 -5.34 4.59
CA ASP A 73 14.42 -3.98 4.35
C ASP A 73 13.75 -3.32 3.14
N ILE A 74 13.16 -4.12 2.26
CA ILE A 74 12.57 -3.69 1.00
C ILE A 74 11.15 -4.21 0.89
N VAL A 75 10.22 -3.31 0.60
CA VAL A 75 8.84 -3.66 0.22
C VAL A 75 8.61 -3.25 -1.23
N GLU A 76 8.09 -4.17 -2.02
CA GLU A 76 7.71 -3.88 -3.41
C GLU A 76 6.18 -3.90 -3.55
N ILE A 77 5.63 -2.83 -4.12
CA ILE A 77 4.19 -2.68 -4.37
C ILE A 77 3.98 -2.61 -5.87
N PHE A 78 3.16 -3.52 -6.39
CA PHE A 78 2.82 -3.59 -7.81
C PHE A 78 1.32 -3.37 -7.97
N ASN A 79 0.94 -2.32 -8.68
CA ASN A 79 -0.42 -2.15 -9.18
C ASN A 79 -0.49 -2.53 -10.67
N GLN A 80 -1.62 -2.27 -11.32
CA GLN A 80 -1.80 -2.60 -12.73
C GLN A 80 -0.85 -1.86 -13.69
N GLU A 81 -0.27 -0.73 -13.27
CA GLU A 81 0.43 0.19 -14.16
C GLU A 81 1.88 0.44 -13.75
N ASN A 82 2.20 0.30 -12.46
CA ASN A 82 3.42 0.80 -11.84
C ASN A 82 3.99 -0.21 -10.83
N LYS A 83 5.32 -0.10 -10.65
CA LYS A 83 6.07 -0.76 -9.59
C LYS A 83 6.68 0.28 -8.67
N TYR A 84 6.40 0.18 -7.37
CA TYR A 84 7.02 1.00 -6.33
C TYR A 84 7.95 0.13 -5.49
N ILE A 85 9.21 0.55 -5.35
CA ILE A 85 10.22 -0.12 -4.51
C ILE A 85 10.50 0.80 -3.33
N LEU A 86 10.15 0.34 -2.14
CA LEU A 86 10.22 1.08 -0.89
C LEU A 86 11.38 0.55 -0.04
N ASP A 87 12.22 1.46 0.44
CA ASP A 87 13.29 1.20 1.39
C ASP A 87 12.76 1.45 2.81
N MET A 88 12.63 0.35 3.56
CA MET A 88 11.97 0.26 4.87
C MET A 88 12.97 0.25 6.02
N ARG A 89 14.27 0.43 5.79
CA ARG A 89 15.32 0.27 6.82
C ARG A 89 15.19 1.18 8.05
N HIS A 90 14.39 2.25 7.95
CA HIS A 90 14.13 3.19 9.05
C HIS A 90 12.79 2.94 9.75
N VAL A 91 11.96 2.04 9.20
CA VAL A 91 10.69 1.61 9.78
C VAL A 91 10.97 0.46 10.72
N ASP A 92 10.37 0.48 11.90
CA ASP A 92 10.64 -0.55 12.89
C ASP A 92 9.92 -1.88 12.58
N LYS A 93 10.30 -2.95 13.28
CA LYS A 93 9.74 -4.28 13.04
C LYS A 93 8.28 -4.40 13.44
N ASP A 94 7.83 -3.62 14.43
CA ASP A 94 6.45 -3.66 14.90
C ASP A 94 5.54 -2.99 13.86
N GLU A 95 5.96 -1.85 13.28
CA GLU A 95 5.32 -1.23 12.12
C GLU A 95 5.27 -2.15 10.91
N LEU A 96 6.34 -2.92 10.63
CA LEU A 96 6.33 -3.93 9.55
C LEU A 96 5.33 -5.08 9.81
N ASN A 97 5.15 -5.47 11.08
CA ASN A 97 4.15 -6.47 11.45
C ASN A 97 2.72 -5.93 11.29
N GLU A 98 2.48 -4.67 11.69
CA GLU A 98 1.19 -4.00 11.47
C GLU A 98 0.89 -3.80 9.98
N LEU A 99 1.91 -3.44 9.18
CA LEU A 99 1.83 -3.38 7.73
C LEU A 99 1.32 -4.71 7.13
N GLU A 100 1.88 -5.85 7.55
CA GLU A 100 1.41 -7.14 7.05
C GLU A 100 -0.04 -7.44 7.50
N LYS A 101 -0.39 -7.11 8.75
CA LYS A 101 -1.75 -7.32 9.28
C LYS A 101 -2.78 -6.52 8.48
N ILE A 102 -2.53 -5.24 8.23
CA ILE A 102 -3.47 -4.41 7.45
C ILE A 102 -3.56 -4.89 6.00
N LEU A 103 -2.46 -5.31 5.37
CA LEU A 103 -2.49 -5.87 4.01
C LEU A 103 -3.32 -7.16 3.96
N LYS A 104 -3.20 -8.05 4.95
CA LYS A 104 -4.05 -9.25 5.05
C LYS A 104 -5.53 -8.88 5.22
N LYS A 105 -5.83 -7.89 6.05
CA LYS A 105 -7.20 -7.38 6.24
C LYS A 105 -7.76 -6.76 4.95
N MET A 106 -6.96 -5.98 4.24
CA MET A 106 -7.27 -5.44 2.92
C MET A 106 -7.45 -6.52 1.86
N ASN A 107 -6.95 -7.74 2.06
CA ASN A 107 -7.01 -8.83 1.08
C ASN A 107 -8.02 -9.94 1.43
N PHE A 108 -9.11 -9.61 2.11
CA PHE A 108 -10.09 -10.59 2.61
C PHE A 108 -10.71 -11.49 1.51
N ASP A 109 -10.70 -11.04 0.25
CA ASP A 109 -11.24 -11.74 -0.92
C ASP A 109 -10.16 -12.12 -1.97
N ASN A 110 -8.88 -12.04 -1.60
CA ASN A 110 -7.73 -12.46 -2.43
C ASN A 110 -7.59 -11.72 -3.78
N ARG A 111 -7.89 -10.41 -3.82
CA ARG A 111 -7.75 -9.58 -5.04
C ARG A 111 -6.31 -9.29 -5.44
N PHE A 112 -5.36 -9.47 -4.52
CA PHE A 112 -3.92 -9.33 -4.77
C PHE A 112 -3.14 -10.41 -4.03
N THR A 113 -1.84 -10.55 -4.32
CA THR A 113 -0.97 -11.52 -3.63
C THR A 113 -0.01 -10.84 -2.66
N ILE A 114 0.28 -11.50 -1.54
CA ILE A 114 1.31 -11.09 -0.58
C ILE A 114 2.40 -12.15 -0.60
N VAL A 115 3.62 -11.76 -0.95
CA VAL A 115 4.77 -12.66 -1.06
C VAL A 115 5.80 -12.31 0.01
N ARG A 116 6.24 -13.31 0.78
CA ARG A 116 7.43 -13.18 1.64
C ARG A 116 8.57 -13.97 0.99
N PRO A 117 9.63 -13.32 0.48
CA PRO A 117 10.80 -14.03 0.00
C PRO A 117 11.46 -14.76 1.17
N SER A 118 11.81 -16.03 0.93
CA SER A 118 12.46 -16.92 1.90
C SER A 118 13.94 -16.61 2.07
#